data_AF-A0A1V6J7H4-F1
#
_entry.id   AF-A0A1V6J7H4-F1
#
_cell.length_a   1.000
_cell.length_b   1.000
_cell.length_c   1.000
_cell.angle_alpha   90.00
_cell.angle_beta   90.00
_cell.angle_gamma   90.00
#
_symmetry.space_group_name_H-M   'P 1'
#
loop_
_entity.id
_entity.type
_entity.pdbx_description
1 polymer ?
#
loop_
_entity_poly.entity_id
_entity_poly.type
_entity_poly.pdbx_seq_one_letter_code
_entity_poly.pdbx_strand_id
1 'polypeptide(L)'
;MKRLCWLLLIFVLAAHWPAQAGETPSAVFAAPSSPPAEVLAETYLYDIMGHLYRWYLDESDIEGLAGIRQFPFWVRRLTVELDPGDRSQLAEIVLPLLNLAVRVKKADYTIEDWGVAVTSKTFRIINVARMSEPPAQAAEAVEVTVELAQMKDYLFATRERAQYPDDVLRAHLRAALLANFQLEPDKANVGGHIVHVAPLSPVANELWAFVEDKKLLVRFAADLDLDNPALWEHQAIAIRTYDLLRQTVVSLHEMPGSNEFLTRDQVGRALFNCILLGRKY
;
A
#
# COMPACT_ATOMS: atom_id res chain seq x y z
N MET A 1 24.27 -19.84 36.63
CA MET A 1 24.86 -19.12 37.77
C MET A 1 25.86 -18.10 37.24
N LYS A 2 25.59 -16.81 37.50
CA LYS A 2 26.53 -15.68 37.63
C LYS A 2 27.37 -15.31 36.37
N ARG A 3 27.61 -14.05 36.00
CA ARG A 3 27.21 -12.70 36.44
C ARG A 3 27.93 -11.71 35.49
N LEU A 4 27.32 -10.52 35.31
CA LEU A 4 27.94 -9.18 35.10
C LEU A 4 28.79 -8.96 33.83
N CYS A 5 28.45 -8.01 32.93
CA CYS A 5 28.33 -6.54 33.08
C CYS A 5 29.71 -5.84 33.24
N TRP A 6 29.75 -4.54 32.93
CA TRP A 6 30.87 -3.57 32.84
C TRP A 6 31.41 -3.32 31.42
N LEU A 7 31.69 -2.09 30.98
CA LEU A 7 31.22 -0.72 31.27
C LEU A 7 31.91 0.18 30.23
N LEU A 8 31.28 1.31 29.93
CA LEU A 8 31.78 2.48 29.21
C LEU A 8 33.30 2.74 29.33
N LEU A 9 33.90 3.20 28.23
CA LEU A 9 35.01 4.15 28.32
C LEU A 9 34.97 5.17 27.18
N ILE A 10 34.79 6.41 27.63
CA ILE A 10 34.86 7.68 26.90
C ILE A 10 36.32 7.94 26.50
N PHE A 11 36.56 8.33 25.25
CA PHE A 11 37.76 9.08 24.89
C PHE A 11 37.36 10.35 24.14
N VAL A 12 37.58 11.47 24.83
CA VAL A 12 37.62 12.82 24.27
C VAL A 12 39.01 12.99 23.65
N LEU A 13 39.05 13.33 22.36
CA LEU A 13 40.22 13.95 21.75
C LEU A 13 39.73 15.02 20.77
N ALA A 14 39.78 16.26 21.28
CA ALA A 14 39.62 17.47 20.50
C ALA A 14 40.83 17.64 19.58
N ALA A 15 40.58 17.78 18.29
CA ALA A 15 41.52 18.40 17.36
C ALA A 15 40.78 19.51 16.62
N HIS A 16 41.25 20.73 16.83
CA HIS A 16 40.71 21.96 16.25
C HIS A 16 41.05 22.01 14.76
N TRP A 17 40.04 22.19 13.91
CA TRP A 17 40.20 22.62 12.53
C TRP A 17 39.36 23.88 12.31
N PRO A 18 39.92 24.94 11.68
CA PRO A 18 39.30 26.26 11.70
C PRO A 18 38.04 26.31 10.84
N ALA A 19 37.10 27.10 11.33
CA ALA A 19 35.89 27.49 10.64
C ALA A 19 36.19 28.17 9.30
N GLN A 20 35.63 27.62 8.22
CA GLN A 20 35.23 28.42 7.06
C GLN A 20 33.71 28.42 7.03
N ALA A 21 33.17 29.56 7.44
CA ALA A 21 31.78 29.93 7.28
C ALA A 21 31.47 30.03 5.77
N GLY A 22 30.86 28.98 5.24
CA GLY A 22 30.05 29.03 4.04
C GLY A 22 28.63 28.72 4.46
N GLU A 23 27.94 29.67 5.10
CA GLU A 23 26.48 29.63 5.20
C GLU A 23 25.94 29.78 3.77
N THR A 24 25.80 28.65 3.09
CA THR A 24 24.80 28.54 2.04
C THR A 24 23.48 28.71 2.78
N PRO A 25 22.64 29.70 2.43
CA PRO A 25 21.31 29.74 3.01
C PRO A 25 20.61 28.46 2.59
N SER A 26 20.46 27.52 3.54
CA SER A 26 19.42 26.51 3.46
C SER A 26 18.13 27.32 3.36
N ALA A 27 17.63 27.47 2.15
CA ALA A 27 16.29 27.94 1.93
C ALA A 27 15.39 26.94 2.65
N VAL A 28 14.98 27.28 3.87
CA VAL A 28 13.87 26.62 4.54
C VAL A 28 12.66 26.97 3.70
N PHE A 29 12.42 26.22 2.63
CA PHE A 29 11.12 26.19 2.00
C PHE A 29 10.18 25.68 3.06
N ALA A 30 9.41 26.58 3.67
CA ALA A 30 8.27 26.19 4.48
C ALA A 30 7.38 25.35 3.56
N ALA A 31 7.39 24.03 3.76
CA ALA A 31 6.53 23.14 3.02
C ALA A 31 5.09 23.66 3.18
N PRO A 32 4.29 23.72 2.10
CA PRO A 32 2.91 24.17 2.22
C PRO A 32 2.20 23.30 3.26
N SER A 33 1.66 23.89 4.32
CA SER A 33 0.94 23.16 5.38
C SER A 33 -0.30 22.45 4.85
N SER A 34 -0.84 22.92 3.72
CA SER A 34 -2.01 22.32 3.07
C SER A 34 -1.67 20.98 2.39
N PRO A 35 -2.62 20.03 2.41
CA PRO A 35 -2.53 18.81 1.61
C PRO A 35 -2.33 19.11 0.11
N PRO A 36 -1.60 18.25 -0.62
CA PRO A 36 -1.57 18.31 -2.08
C PRO A 36 -2.98 18.26 -2.68
N ALA A 37 -3.26 19.07 -3.70
CA ALA A 37 -4.59 19.11 -4.34
C ALA A 37 -5.02 17.74 -4.91
N GLU A 38 -4.07 16.93 -5.38
CA GLU A 38 -4.32 15.58 -5.91
C GLU A 38 -4.96 14.66 -4.86
N VAL A 39 -4.53 14.72 -3.59
CA VAL A 39 -5.08 13.87 -2.51
C VAL A 39 -6.40 14.40 -1.94
N LEU A 40 -6.81 15.60 -2.35
CA LEU A 40 -8.12 16.18 -2.03
C LEU A 40 -9.17 15.92 -3.13
N ALA A 41 -8.74 15.44 -4.30
CA ALA A 41 -9.65 15.18 -5.40
C ALA A 41 -10.59 14.02 -5.07
N GLU A 42 -11.90 14.23 -5.24
CA GLU A 42 -12.92 13.21 -4.94
C GLU A 42 -12.64 11.88 -5.65
N THR A 43 -12.26 11.92 -6.92
CA THR A 43 -11.97 10.69 -7.70
C THR A 43 -10.82 9.89 -7.09
N TYR A 44 -9.80 10.56 -6.56
CA TYR A 44 -8.69 9.89 -5.87
C TYR A 44 -9.18 9.25 -4.56
N LEU A 45 -10.01 9.95 -3.79
CA LEU A 45 -10.62 9.41 -2.56
C LEU A 45 -11.57 8.24 -2.85
N TYR A 46 -12.28 8.27 -3.97
CA TYR A 46 -13.10 7.15 -4.45
C TYR A 46 -12.22 5.94 -4.77
N ASP A 47 -11.10 6.13 -5.47
CA ASP A 47 -10.16 5.04 -5.76
C ASP A 47 -9.54 4.46 -4.48
N ILE A 48 -9.22 5.30 -3.48
CA ILE A 48 -8.79 4.84 -2.14
C ILE A 48 -9.87 3.97 -1.50
N MET A 49 -11.12 4.44 -1.43
CA MET A 49 -12.22 3.68 -0.86
C MET A 49 -12.46 2.36 -1.63
N GLY A 50 -12.40 2.41 -2.96
CA GLY A 50 -12.52 1.22 -3.80
C GLY A 50 -11.43 0.19 -3.52
N HIS A 51 -10.18 0.62 -3.32
CA HIS A 51 -9.08 -0.25 -2.94
C HIS A 51 -9.28 -0.86 -1.54
N LEU A 52 -9.64 -0.03 -0.55
CA LEU A 52 -9.92 -0.48 0.81
C LEU A 52 -11.06 -1.49 0.85
N TYR A 53 -12.17 -1.20 0.18
CA TYR A 53 -13.32 -2.09 0.08
C TYR A 53 -12.93 -3.47 -0.45
N ARG A 54 -12.09 -3.52 -1.49
CA ARG A 54 -11.69 -4.79 -2.11
C ARG A 54 -10.81 -5.64 -1.20
N TRP A 55 -9.87 -5.03 -0.45
CA TRP A 55 -8.75 -5.77 0.13
C TRP A 55 -8.59 -5.64 1.65
N TYR A 56 -9.18 -4.62 2.28
CA TYR A 56 -8.94 -4.28 3.69
C TYR A 56 -10.19 -4.29 4.57
N LEU A 57 -11.35 -3.89 4.03
CA LEU A 57 -12.60 -3.87 4.76
C LEU A 57 -13.20 -5.28 4.91
N ASP A 58 -14.01 -5.46 5.93
CA ASP A 58 -14.86 -6.64 6.15
C ASP A 58 -16.35 -6.27 6.23
N GLU A 59 -17.23 -7.27 6.39
CA GLU A 59 -18.68 -7.09 6.40
C GLU A 59 -19.12 -6.09 7.49
N SER A 60 -18.48 -6.11 8.66
CA SER A 60 -18.84 -5.23 9.78
C SER A 60 -18.55 -3.76 9.50
N ASP A 61 -17.46 -3.48 8.77
CA ASP A 61 -17.13 -2.14 8.31
C ASP A 61 -18.23 -1.60 7.37
N ILE A 62 -18.73 -2.45 6.47
CA ILE A 62 -19.72 -2.06 5.45
C ILE A 62 -21.11 -1.90 6.07
N GLU A 63 -21.51 -2.79 6.95
CA GLU A 63 -22.77 -2.69 7.70
C GLU A 63 -22.82 -1.41 8.53
N GLY A 64 -21.69 -0.99 9.11
CA GLY A 64 -21.57 0.27 9.85
C GLY A 64 -21.87 1.53 9.01
N LEU A 65 -21.80 1.43 7.68
CA LEU A 65 -22.13 2.53 6.77
C LEU A 65 -23.59 2.53 6.31
N ALA A 66 -24.42 1.59 6.77
CA ALA A 66 -25.83 1.51 6.37
C ALA A 66 -26.59 2.80 6.75
N GLY A 67 -27.28 3.38 5.76
CA GLY A 67 -28.06 4.61 5.95
C GLY A 67 -27.26 5.91 5.92
N ILE A 68 -25.93 5.83 5.93
CA ILE A 68 -25.06 6.99 5.70
C ILE A 68 -25.27 7.49 4.25
N ARG A 69 -25.31 8.81 4.07
CA ARG A 69 -25.40 9.45 2.74
C ARG A 69 -24.11 10.18 2.39
N GLN A 70 -23.56 10.86 3.37
CA GLN A 70 -22.33 11.64 3.24
C GLN A 70 -21.20 10.96 3.97
N PHE A 71 -20.05 10.84 3.31
CA PHE A 71 -18.86 10.22 3.86
C PHE A 71 -17.73 11.24 3.96
N PRO A 72 -17.26 11.58 5.17
CA PRO A 72 -16.16 12.51 5.34
C PRO A 72 -14.80 11.81 5.18
N PHE A 73 -13.87 12.48 4.53
CA PHE A 73 -12.45 12.17 4.53
C PHE A 73 -11.71 13.32 5.19
N TRP A 74 -10.82 13.04 6.14
CA TRP A 74 -9.95 14.05 6.73
C TRP A 74 -8.53 13.88 6.18
N VAL A 75 -8.06 14.86 5.41
CA VAL A 75 -6.80 14.76 4.69
C VAL A 75 -5.82 15.77 5.26
N ARG A 76 -4.61 15.32 5.61
CA ARG A 76 -3.52 16.19 6.06
C ARG A 76 -2.22 15.87 5.33
N ARG A 77 -1.39 16.89 5.11
CA ARG A 77 0.00 16.65 4.69
C ARG A 77 0.77 16.06 5.87
N LEU A 78 1.64 15.09 5.60
CA LEU A 78 2.62 14.63 6.57
C LEU A 78 3.94 15.36 6.31
N THR A 79 4.44 16.04 7.33
CA THR A 79 5.79 16.61 7.32
C THR A 79 6.73 15.56 7.90
N VAL A 80 7.58 15.00 7.05
CA VAL A 80 8.62 14.04 7.42
C VAL A 80 9.98 14.63 7.04
N GLU A 81 11.01 14.26 7.80
CA GLU A 81 12.39 14.55 7.40
C GLU A 81 12.73 13.67 6.20
N LEU A 82 13.26 14.29 5.14
CA LEU A 82 13.61 13.64 3.89
C LEU A 82 15.10 13.82 3.64
N ASP A 83 15.70 12.84 2.97
CA ASP A 83 17.10 12.91 2.56
C ASP A 83 17.34 14.08 1.59
N PRO A 84 18.55 14.66 1.55
CA PRO A 84 18.88 15.71 0.59
C PRO A 84 18.53 15.30 -0.85
N GLY A 85 17.72 16.11 -1.52
CA GLY A 85 17.29 15.85 -2.90
C GLY A 85 16.03 14.99 -3.04
N ASP A 86 15.50 14.39 -1.96
CA ASP A 86 14.18 13.76 -1.96
C ASP A 86 13.09 14.84 -1.89
N ARG A 87 12.26 14.90 -2.94
CA ARG A 87 11.12 15.81 -3.10
C ARG A 87 9.78 15.10 -2.96
N SER A 88 9.79 13.89 -2.43
CA SER A 88 8.61 13.08 -2.20
C SER A 88 7.59 13.82 -1.35
N GLN A 89 6.32 13.56 -1.61
CA GLN A 89 5.22 14.14 -0.85
C GLN A 89 4.47 13.03 -0.12
N LEU A 90 4.15 13.27 1.15
CA LEU A 90 3.38 12.36 1.97
C LEU A 90 2.11 13.03 2.49
N ALA A 91 1.04 12.25 2.57
CA ALA A 91 -0.22 12.66 3.15
C ALA A 91 -0.84 11.51 3.94
N GLU A 92 -1.73 11.86 4.87
CA GLU A 92 -2.57 10.94 5.60
C GLU A 92 -4.03 11.26 5.33
N ILE A 93 -4.81 10.22 5.07
CA ILE A 93 -6.24 10.26 4.83
C ILE A 93 -6.89 9.44 5.94
N VAL A 94 -7.62 10.11 6.82
CA VAL A 94 -8.38 9.48 7.90
C VAL A 94 -9.83 9.31 7.44
N LEU A 95 -10.35 8.10 7.59
CA LEU A 95 -11.72 7.72 7.31
C LEU A 95 -12.42 7.48 8.66
N PRO A 96 -12.98 8.53 9.27
CA PRO A 96 -13.43 8.47 10.67
C PRO A 96 -14.57 7.49 10.90
N LEU A 97 -15.47 7.32 9.92
CA LEU A 97 -16.58 6.36 10.04
C LEU A 97 -16.12 4.88 10.00
N LEU A 98 -14.88 4.63 9.58
CA LEU A 98 -14.28 3.30 9.49
C LEU A 98 -13.14 3.08 10.50
N ASN A 99 -12.80 4.10 11.30
CA ASN A 99 -11.62 4.09 12.17
C ASN A 99 -10.34 3.67 11.42
N LEU A 100 -10.14 4.20 10.21
CA LEU A 100 -8.97 3.89 9.38
C LEU A 100 -8.13 5.15 9.14
N ALA A 101 -6.82 4.96 9.10
CA ALA A 101 -5.86 5.92 8.58
C ALA A 101 -5.09 5.30 7.41
N VAL A 102 -5.01 6.02 6.30
CA VAL A 102 -4.28 5.62 5.10
C VAL A 102 -3.17 6.62 4.86
N ARG A 103 -1.92 6.14 4.82
CA ARG A 103 -0.77 6.95 4.44
C ARG A 103 -0.45 6.73 2.98
N VAL A 104 -0.24 7.83 2.28
CA VAL A 104 0.07 7.83 0.85
C VAL A 104 1.35 8.60 0.59
N LYS A 105 2.16 8.12 -0.37
CA LYS A 105 3.39 8.76 -0.82
C LYS A 105 3.36 8.92 -2.33
N LYS A 106 3.79 10.09 -2.81
CA LYS A 106 4.18 10.30 -4.21
C LYS A 106 5.69 10.45 -4.23
N ALA A 107 6.39 9.42 -4.70
CA ALA A 107 7.85 9.38 -4.69
C ALA A 107 8.43 10.32 -5.75
N ASP A 108 9.48 11.06 -5.39
CA ASP A 108 10.33 11.84 -6.29
C ASP A 108 11.73 11.98 -5.66
N TYR A 109 12.56 10.97 -5.86
CA TYR A 109 13.95 10.96 -5.39
C TYR A 109 14.84 10.12 -6.30
N THR A 110 16.15 10.20 -6.07
CA THR A 110 17.15 9.38 -6.76
C THR A 110 17.89 8.54 -5.74
N ILE A 111 18.08 7.26 -6.02
CA ILE A 111 18.98 6.42 -5.22
C ILE A 111 20.41 6.70 -5.72
N GLU A 112 21.19 7.44 -4.94
CA GLU A 112 22.52 7.94 -5.34
C GLU A 112 23.47 6.82 -5.75
N ASP A 113 23.49 5.72 -4.98
CA ASP A 113 24.38 4.57 -5.20
C ASP A 113 24.21 3.92 -6.58
N TRP A 114 23.01 4.02 -7.18
CA TRP A 114 22.66 3.37 -8.44
C TRP A 114 22.27 4.36 -9.55
N GLY A 115 22.15 5.66 -9.23
CA GLY A 115 21.69 6.68 -10.17
C GLY A 115 20.26 6.47 -10.68
N VAL A 116 19.44 5.70 -9.94
CA VAL A 116 18.09 5.31 -10.35
C VAL A 116 17.07 6.31 -9.82
N ALA A 117 16.29 6.91 -10.72
CA ALA A 117 15.19 7.79 -10.37
C ALA A 117 13.97 6.99 -9.92
N VAL A 118 13.50 7.26 -8.69
CA VAL A 118 12.30 6.69 -8.11
C VAL A 118 11.21 7.75 -8.14
N THR A 119 10.31 7.63 -9.12
CA THR A 119 9.19 8.55 -9.29
C THR A 119 7.87 7.80 -9.32
N SER A 120 6.82 8.41 -8.78
CA SER A 120 5.44 7.91 -8.88
C SER A 120 4.59 8.91 -9.64
N LYS A 121 3.79 8.41 -10.61
CA LYS A 121 2.86 9.27 -11.37
C LYS A 121 1.80 9.90 -10.47
N THR A 122 1.30 9.10 -9.53
CA THR A 122 0.27 9.48 -8.55
C THR A 122 0.71 9.15 -7.13
N PHE A 123 -0.05 9.60 -6.14
CA PHE A 123 0.11 9.11 -4.77
C PHE A 123 -0.27 7.62 -4.69
N ARG A 124 0.55 6.83 -4.00
CA ARG A 124 0.33 5.41 -3.73
C ARG A 124 0.19 5.16 -2.24
N ILE A 125 -0.71 4.26 -1.86
CA ILE A 125 -0.86 3.75 -0.50
C ILE A 125 0.45 3.07 -0.11
N ILE A 126 1.02 3.53 1.00
CA ILE A 126 2.19 2.92 1.65
C ILE A 126 1.82 2.26 2.97
N ASN A 127 0.68 2.63 3.57
CA ASN A 127 0.19 2.02 4.79
C ASN A 127 -1.32 2.21 4.95
N VAL A 128 -1.98 1.18 5.49
CA VAL A 128 -3.36 1.23 5.97
C VAL A 128 -3.34 0.74 7.42
N ALA A 129 -3.90 1.53 8.33
CA ALA A 129 -3.94 1.22 9.76
C ALA A 129 -5.36 1.33 10.31
N ARG A 130 -5.77 0.31 11.09
CA ARG A 130 -6.97 0.37 11.93
C ARG A 130 -6.65 1.08 13.23
N MET A 131 -7.49 2.04 13.61
CA MET A 131 -7.36 2.82 14.83
C MET A 131 -8.17 2.15 15.94
N SER A 132 -7.58 2.02 17.13
CA SER A 132 -8.23 1.42 18.29
C SER A 132 -9.29 2.32 18.92
N GLU A 133 -9.18 3.62 18.71
CA GLU A 133 -10.11 4.63 19.21
C GLU A 133 -10.64 5.47 18.03
N PRO A 134 -11.89 5.95 18.11
CA PRO A 134 -12.42 6.86 17.11
C PRO A 134 -11.49 8.06 16.91
N PRO A 135 -11.08 8.37 15.67
CA PRO A 135 -10.17 9.47 15.44
C PRO A 135 -10.83 10.82 15.77
N ALA A 136 -10.05 11.73 16.32
CA ALA A 136 -10.37 13.15 16.33
C ALA A 136 -9.77 13.82 15.09
N GLN A 137 -10.50 14.77 14.50
CA GLN A 137 -9.99 15.52 13.36
C GLN A 137 -8.82 16.40 13.81
N ALA A 138 -7.67 16.23 13.15
CA ALA A 138 -6.49 17.06 13.39
C ALA A 138 -6.74 18.50 12.91
N ALA A 139 -6.16 19.50 13.58
CA ALA A 139 -6.40 20.91 13.27
C ALA A 139 -5.93 21.30 11.86
N GLU A 140 -4.89 20.62 11.36
CA GLU A 140 -4.33 20.79 10.03
C GLU A 140 -5.04 19.97 8.95
N ALA A 141 -6.03 19.14 9.31
CA ALA A 141 -6.74 18.30 8.37
C ALA A 141 -7.84 19.07 7.64
N VAL A 142 -7.87 18.91 6.32
CA VAL A 142 -8.95 19.39 5.46
C VAL A 142 -10.00 18.29 5.35
N GLU A 143 -11.26 18.62 5.63
CA GLU A 143 -12.38 17.69 5.39
C GLU A 143 -12.84 17.77 3.94
N VAL A 144 -12.94 16.62 3.29
CA VAL A 144 -13.62 16.44 2.00
C VAL A 144 -14.79 15.51 2.24
N THR A 145 -16.00 16.04 2.13
CA THR A 145 -17.23 15.26 2.32
C THR A 145 -17.85 14.94 0.97
N VAL A 146 -18.09 13.65 0.72
CA VAL A 146 -18.61 13.15 -0.56
C VAL A 146 -19.96 12.49 -0.38
N GLU A 147 -20.76 12.46 -1.46
CA GLU A 147 -21.98 11.68 -1.51
C GLU A 147 -21.66 10.20 -1.81
N LEU A 148 -22.03 9.29 -0.90
CA LEU A 148 -21.78 7.85 -1.05
C LEU A 148 -22.38 7.28 -2.34
N ALA A 149 -23.54 7.80 -2.78
CA ALA A 149 -24.15 7.38 -4.03
C ALA A 149 -23.24 7.69 -5.24
N GLN A 150 -22.66 8.89 -5.28
CA GLN A 150 -21.78 9.30 -6.38
C GLN A 150 -20.48 8.49 -6.39
N MET A 151 -19.91 8.21 -5.22
CA MET A 151 -18.75 7.32 -5.11
C MET A 151 -19.05 5.91 -5.62
N LYS A 152 -20.21 5.34 -5.29
CA LYS A 152 -20.63 4.02 -5.77
C LYS A 152 -20.84 4.02 -7.28
N ASP A 153 -21.49 5.04 -7.82
CA ASP A 153 -21.70 5.19 -9.25
C ASP A 153 -20.37 5.31 -10.01
N TYR A 154 -19.44 6.10 -9.47
CA TYR A 154 -18.08 6.22 -10.01
C TYR A 154 -17.37 4.86 -10.04
N LEU A 155 -17.30 4.16 -8.91
CA LEU A 155 -16.61 2.87 -8.78
C LEU A 155 -17.25 1.79 -9.67
N PHE A 156 -18.57 1.85 -9.87
CA PHE A 156 -19.26 0.97 -10.80
C PHE A 156 -18.91 1.30 -12.25
N ALA A 157 -18.92 2.58 -12.63
CA ALA A 157 -18.65 3.01 -14.00
C ALA A 157 -17.18 2.81 -14.42
N THR A 158 -16.22 2.91 -13.49
CA THR A 158 -14.80 2.79 -13.80
C THR A 158 -14.27 1.36 -13.77
N ARG A 159 -15.05 0.37 -13.32
CA ARG A 159 -14.62 -1.03 -13.25
C ARG A 159 -14.17 -1.62 -14.59
N GLU A 160 -14.73 -1.12 -15.70
CA GLU A 160 -14.38 -1.57 -17.07
C GLU A 160 -13.07 -0.95 -17.59
N ARG A 161 -12.56 0.09 -16.92
CA ARG A 161 -11.28 0.75 -17.25
C ARG A 161 -10.09 0.09 -16.54
N ALA A 162 -10.27 -1.15 -16.10
CA ALA A 162 -9.27 -1.94 -15.41
C ALA A 162 -7.99 -2.08 -16.25
N GLN A 163 -6.85 -1.80 -15.62
CA GLN A 163 -5.53 -2.08 -16.16
C GLN A 163 -5.03 -3.40 -15.58
N TYR A 164 -4.18 -4.09 -16.33
CA TYR A 164 -3.64 -5.40 -15.97
C TYR A 164 -2.14 -5.41 -16.22
N PRO A 165 -1.37 -6.24 -15.49
CA PRO A 165 0.06 -6.36 -15.73
C PRO A 165 0.33 -6.82 -17.16
N ASP A 166 1.24 -6.13 -17.83
CA ASP A 166 1.73 -6.52 -19.15
C ASP A 166 2.61 -7.78 -19.07
N ASP A 167 3.09 -8.26 -20.22
CA ASP A 167 3.83 -9.52 -20.29
C ASP A 167 5.14 -9.46 -19.50
N VAL A 168 5.74 -8.27 -19.42
CA VAL A 168 7.01 -8.02 -18.75
C VAL A 168 6.81 -8.06 -17.23
N LEU A 169 5.81 -7.34 -16.71
CA LEU A 169 5.44 -7.37 -15.30
C LEU A 169 4.95 -8.77 -14.89
N ARG A 170 4.17 -9.47 -15.71
CA ARG A 170 3.74 -10.85 -15.40
C ARG A 170 4.93 -11.81 -15.31
N ALA A 171 5.91 -11.69 -16.19
CA ALA A 171 7.12 -12.51 -16.12
C ALA A 171 7.91 -12.24 -14.83
N HIS A 172 8.05 -10.97 -14.45
CA HIS A 172 8.72 -10.57 -13.21
C HIS A 172 7.99 -11.10 -11.97
N LEU A 173 6.67 -10.95 -11.89
CA LEU A 173 5.85 -11.48 -10.79
C LEU A 173 5.92 -13.01 -10.70
N ARG A 174 5.92 -13.70 -11.85
CA ARG A 174 6.09 -15.16 -11.89
C ARG A 174 7.45 -15.57 -11.34
N ALA A 175 8.53 -14.90 -11.74
CA ALA A 175 9.87 -15.18 -11.23
C ALA A 175 9.95 -14.97 -9.71
N ALA A 176 9.38 -13.86 -9.21
CA ALA A 176 9.31 -13.59 -7.78
C ALA A 176 8.52 -14.67 -7.02
N LEU A 177 7.40 -15.13 -7.57
CA LEU A 177 6.59 -16.20 -6.96
C LEU A 177 7.33 -17.53 -6.90
N LEU A 178 8.02 -17.90 -7.99
CA LEU A 178 8.83 -19.12 -8.03
C LEU A 178 9.96 -19.06 -7.00
N ALA A 179 10.66 -17.92 -6.92
CA ALA A 179 11.71 -17.70 -5.91
C ALA A 179 11.16 -17.79 -4.48
N ASN A 180 9.99 -17.20 -4.20
CA ASN A 180 9.33 -17.28 -2.90
C ASN A 180 9.03 -18.72 -2.46
N PHE A 181 8.68 -19.59 -3.41
CA PHE A 181 8.47 -21.02 -3.16
C PHE A 181 9.72 -21.89 -3.32
N GLN A 182 10.89 -21.28 -3.60
CA GLN A 182 12.14 -21.99 -3.88
C GLN A 182 11.98 -23.03 -5.01
N LEU A 183 11.20 -22.67 -6.02
CA LEU A 183 10.95 -23.49 -7.20
C LEU A 183 11.85 -23.04 -8.34
N GLU A 184 12.52 -24.01 -8.97
CA GLU A 184 13.28 -23.76 -10.19
C GLU A 184 12.31 -23.60 -11.38
N PRO A 185 12.56 -22.64 -12.30
CA PRO A 185 11.70 -22.40 -13.46
C PRO A 185 11.44 -23.63 -14.34
N ASP A 186 12.29 -24.65 -14.26
CA ASP A 186 12.39 -25.73 -15.24
C ASP A 186 12.28 -27.17 -14.70
N LYS A 187 11.97 -27.39 -13.41
CA LYS A 187 11.85 -28.76 -12.88
C LYS A 187 10.61 -28.94 -11.99
N ALA A 188 9.68 -29.74 -12.51
CA ALA A 188 8.49 -30.32 -11.88
C ALA A 188 7.23 -29.43 -11.85
N ASN A 189 6.27 -29.78 -12.72
CA ASN A 189 4.90 -29.25 -12.87
C ASN A 189 4.73 -27.92 -13.61
N VAL A 190 5.22 -27.83 -14.85
CA VAL A 190 4.57 -27.02 -15.90
C VAL A 190 3.28 -27.73 -16.33
N GLY A 191 2.32 -27.84 -15.40
CA GLY A 191 0.95 -28.24 -15.68
C GLY A 191 0.10 -27.01 -15.45
N GLY A 192 -0.49 -26.47 -16.53
CA GLY A 192 -1.25 -25.22 -16.59
C GLY A 192 -2.13 -24.91 -15.38
N HIS A 193 -1.53 -24.31 -14.35
CA HIS A 193 -2.24 -23.68 -13.26
C HIS A 193 -3.08 -22.56 -13.85
N ILE A 194 -4.37 -22.58 -13.57
CA ILE A 194 -5.25 -21.49 -13.99
C ILE A 194 -5.06 -20.36 -12.99
N VAL A 195 -4.47 -19.25 -13.45
CA VAL A 195 -4.20 -18.09 -12.61
C VAL A 195 -5.11 -16.94 -13.01
N HIS A 196 -5.91 -16.49 -12.06
CA HIS A 196 -6.80 -15.35 -12.22
C HIS A 196 -6.17 -14.13 -11.56
N VAL A 197 -5.81 -13.11 -12.33
CA VAL A 197 -5.11 -11.92 -11.84
C VAL A 197 -6.08 -10.74 -11.77
N ALA A 198 -6.19 -10.12 -10.61
CA ALA A 198 -7.02 -8.94 -10.40
C ALA A 198 -6.47 -7.72 -11.18
N PRO A 199 -7.31 -6.70 -11.45
CA PRO A 199 -6.84 -5.43 -11.97
C PRO A 199 -5.79 -4.76 -11.08
N LEU A 200 -4.85 -4.03 -11.71
CA LEU A 200 -3.91 -3.15 -11.02
C LEU A 200 -4.67 -2.03 -10.29
N SER A 201 -4.17 -1.64 -9.12
CA SER A 201 -4.72 -0.53 -8.35
C SER A 201 -4.14 0.80 -8.85
N PRO A 202 -4.96 1.84 -9.15
CA PRO A 202 -4.43 3.16 -9.48
C PRO A 202 -3.79 3.87 -8.28
N VAL A 203 -4.05 3.39 -7.06
CA VAL A 203 -3.63 4.02 -5.80
C VAL A 203 -2.75 3.13 -4.95
N ALA A 204 -2.33 1.94 -5.40
CA ALA A 204 -1.49 1.06 -4.58
C ALA A 204 -0.51 0.25 -5.44
N ASN A 205 0.66 -0.03 -4.88
CA ASN A 205 1.67 -0.91 -5.48
C ASN A 205 1.43 -2.36 -5.05
N GLU A 206 0.20 -2.82 -5.24
CA GLU A 206 -0.25 -4.16 -4.87
C GLU A 206 -1.00 -4.83 -6.01
N LEU A 207 -0.79 -6.13 -6.16
CA LEU A 207 -1.51 -6.98 -7.10
C LEU A 207 -1.95 -8.28 -6.42
N TRP A 208 -3.16 -8.72 -6.71
CA TRP A 208 -3.71 -9.97 -6.18
C TRP A 208 -3.96 -10.98 -7.31
N ALA A 209 -3.62 -12.24 -7.05
CA ALA A 209 -3.84 -13.34 -7.98
C ALA A 209 -4.40 -14.57 -7.25
N PHE A 210 -5.29 -15.30 -7.92
CA PHE A 210 -5.88 -16.53 -7.43
C PHE A 210 -5.44 -17.71 -8.30
N VAL A 211 -4.80 -18.70 -7.68
CA VAL A 211 -4.39 -19.95 -8.32
C VAL A 211 -5.48 -20.99 -8.09
N GLU A 212 -6.28 -21.25 -9.13
CA GLU A 212 -7.57 -21.92 -9.01
C GLU A 212 -7.45 -23.37 -8.53
N ASP A 213 -6.51 -24.14 -9.08
CA ASP A 213 -6.35 -25.55 -8.75
C ASP A 213 -5.72 -25.76 -7.36
N LYS A 214 -5.03 -24.74 -6.84
CA LYS A 214 -4.45 -24.75 -5.49
C LYS A 214 -5.35 -24.13 -4.44
N LYS A 215 -6.45 -23.48 -4.85
CA LYS A 215 -7.27 -22.64 -3.96
C LYS A 215 -6.40 -21.65 -3.17
N LEU A 216 -5.39 -21.09 -3.83
CA LEU A 216 -4.37 -20.24 -3.21
C LEU A 216 -4.56 -18.81 -3.67
N LEU A 217 -4.68 -17.89 -2.71
CA LEU A 217 -4.66 -16.46 -2.99
C LEU A 217 -3.25 -15.92 -2.74
N VAL A 218 -2.75 -15.12 -3.67
CA VAL A 218 -1.41 -14.54 -3.67
C VAL A 218 -1.53 -13.03 -3.72
N ARG A 219 -0.90 -12.34 -2.78
CA ARG A 219 -0.71 -10.89 -2.79
C ARG A 219 0.74 -10.59 -3.08
N PHE A 220 0.97 -9.79 -4.11
CA PHE A 220 2.23 -9.14 -4.42
C PHE A 220 2.16 -7.69 -3.92
N ALA A 221 3.17 -7.24 -3.21
CA ALA A 221 3.30 -5.85 -2.76
C ALA A 221 4.73 -5.36 -2.99
N ALA A 222 4.88 -4.12 -3.44
CA ALA A 222 6.17 -3.46 -3.59
C ALA A 222 6.13 -2.09 -2.93
N ASP A 223 7.24 -1.64 -2.36
CA ASP A 223 7.32 -0.28 -1.81
C ASP A 223 7.41 0.77 -2.93
N LEU A 224 7.90 0.39 -4.12
CA LEU A 224 8.02 1.25 -5.29
C LEU A 224 7.01 0.87 -6.38
N ASP A 225 6.90 1.74 -7.40
CA ASP A 225 5.90 1.57 -8.46
C ASP A 225 6.13 0.27 -9.23
N LEU A 226 5.14 -0.64 -9.17
CA LEU A 226 5.18 -1.94 -9.85
C LEU A 226 5.32 -1.78 -11.36
N ASP A 227 4.89 -0.65 -11.93
CA ASP A 227 4.91 -0.39 -13.37
C ASP A 227 6.25 0.18 -13.86
N ASN A 228 7.29 0.27 -13.01
CA ASN A 228 8.60 0.79 -13.39
C ASN A 228 9.67 -0.33 -13.41
N PRO A 229 9.97 -0.92 -14.59
CA PRO A 229 10.94 -2.00 -14.71
C PRO A 229 12.35 -1.67 -14.22
N ALA A 230 12.75 -0.38 -14.25
CA ALA A 230 14.06 0.04 -13.78
C ALA A 230 14.27 -0.15 -12.27
N LEU A 231 13.19 -0.35 -11.51
CA LEU A 231 13.24 -0.52 -10.05
C LEU A 231 13.29 -1.98 -9.62
N TRP A 232 12.97 -2.92 -10.52
CA TRP A 232 12.81 -4.33 -10.17
C TRP A 232 14.13 -5.04 -9.83
N GLU A 233 15.26 -4.58 -10.36
CA GLU A 233 16.58 -5.13 -10.03
C GLU A 233 17.03 -4.76 -8.61
N HIS A 234 16.42 -3.72 -8.04
CA HIS A 234 16.83 -3.12 -6.78
C HIS A 234 15.83 -3.35 -5.65
N GLN A 235 14.69 -3.96 -5.95
CA GLN A 235 13.61 -4.17 -4.99
C GLN A 235 13.03 -5.59 -5.07
N ALA A 236 12.92 -6.22 -3.90
CA ALA A 236 12.15 -7.45 -3.76
C ALA A 236 10.65 -7.15 -3.72
N ILE A 237 9.86 -7.91 -4.48
CA ILE A 237 8.41 -7.96 -4.31
C ILE A 237 8.10 -8.79 -3.07
N ALA A 238 7.43 -8.18 -2.09
CA ALA A 238 6.88 -8.90 -0.96
C ALA A 238 5.72 -9.77 -1.43
N ILE A 239 5.80 -11.07 -1.13
CA ILE A 239 4.78 -12.04 -1.50
C ILE A 239 4.13 -12.59 -0.23
N ARG A 240 2.81 -12.56 -0.20
CA ARG A 240 2.00 -13.20 0.84
C ARG A 240 1.01 -14.15 0.21
N THR A 241 0.84 -15.32 0.81
CA THR A 241 -0.06 -16.35 0.30
C THR A 241 -1.05 -16.80 1.36
N TYR A 242 -2.25 -17.18 0.91
CA TYR A 242 -3.32 -17.68 1.75
C TYR A 242 -3.91 -18.93 1.10
N ASP A 243 -3.79 -20.08 1.79
CA ASP A 243 -4.51 -21.31 1.47
C ASP A 243 -5.97 -21.12 1.87
N LEU A 244 -6.84 -20.88 0.89
CA LEU A 244 -8.24 -20.54 1.16
C LEU A 244 -9.02 -21.67 1.82
N LEU A 245 -8.54 -22.93 1.75
CA LEU A 245 -9.19 -24.05 2.44
C LEU A 245 -8.88 -24.08 3.93
N ARG A 246 -7.77 -23.46 4.36
CA ARG A 246 -7.28 -23.50 5.75
C ARG A 246 -7.29 -22.15 6.45
N GLN A 247 -7.14 -21.08 5.70
CA GLN A 247 -6.95 -19.71 6.21
C GLN A 247 -8.17 -18.82 5.99
N THR A 248 -9.33 -19.42 5.73
CA THR A 248 -10.62 -18.71 5.68
C THR A 248 -11.38 -18.93 6.98
N VAL A 249 -11.76 -17.84 7.64
CA VAL A 249 -12.62 -17.83 8.84
C VAL A 249 -13.94 -17.13 8.53
N VAL A 250 -15.00 -17.37 9.30
CA VAL A 250 -16.25 -16.61 9.19
C VAL A 250 -16.02 -15.19 9.70
N SER A 251 -15.31 -15.05 10.82
CA SER A 251 -14.98 -13.76 11.42
C SER A 251 -13.59 -13.77 12.03
N LEU A 252 -12.92 -12.61 12.05
CA LEU A 252 -11.64 -12.46 12.75
C LEU A 252 -11.76 -12.67 14.27
N HIS A 253 -12.96 -12.70 14.83
CA HIS A 253 -13.19 -13.12 16.22
C HIS A 253 -12.80 -14.58 16.48
N GLU A 254 -12.78 -15.44 15.47
CA GLU A 254 -12.30 -16.82 15.61
C GLU A 254 -10.79 -16.90 15.86
N MET A 255 -10.04 -15.92 15.35
CA MET A 255 -8.58 -15.82 15.46
C MET A 255 -8.14 -14.37 15.75
N PRO A 256 -8.46 -13.82 16.94
CA PRO A 256 -8.23 -12.41 17.23
C PRO A 256 -6.75 -12.01 17.09
N GLY A 257 -6.49 -10.96 16.31
CA GLY A 257 -5.14 -10.41 16.12
C GLY A 257 -4.23 -11.23 15.21
N SER A 258 -4.70 -12.34 14.63
CA SER A 258 -3.93 -13.05 13.61
C SER A 258 -4.15 -12.42 12.24
N ASN A 259 -3.06 -12.02 11.61
CA ASN A 259 -3.08 -11.56 10.22
C ASN A 259 -3.05 -12.72 9.22
N GLU A 260 -2.93 -13.97 9.67
CA GLU A 260 -2.78 -15.15 8.80
C GLU A 260 -4.08 -15.59 8.14
N PHE A 261 -5.22 -15.08 8.63
CA PHE A 261 -6.55 -15.46 8.17
C PHE A 261 -7.22 -14.35 7.40
N LEU A 262 -8.11 -14.74 6.49
CA LEU A 262 -9.04 -13.84 5.80
C LEU A 262 -10.47 -14.25 6.19
N THR A 263 -11.35 -13.27 6.31
CA THR A 263 -12.79 -13.56 6.48
C THR A 263 -13.39 -14.11 5.19
N ARG A 264 -14.47 -14.88 5.29
CA ARG A 264 -15.23 -15.39 4.15
C ARG A 264 -15.61 -14.29 3.16
N ASP A 265 -15.97 -13.13 3.69
CA ASP A 265 -16.38 -11.96 2.92
C ASP A 265 -15.18 -11.32 2.16
N GLN A 266 -14.03 -11.17 2.81
CA GLN A 266 -12.78 -10.78 2.15
C GLN A 266 -12.38 -11.76 1.05
N VAL A 267 -12.48 -13.07 1.30
CA VAL A 267 -12.21 -14.10 0.30
C VAL A 267 -13.20 -14.00 -0.87
N GLY A 268 -14.49 -13.82 -0.58
CA GLY A 268 -15.52 -13.62 -1.61
C GLY A 268 -15.22 -12.42 -2.52
N ARG A 269 -14.82 -11.28 -1.93
CA ARG A 269 -14.38 -10.11 -2.71
C ARG A 269 -13.11 -10.37 -3.49
N ALA A 270 -12.11 -11.01 -2.89
CA ALA A 270 -10.86 -11.33 -3.58
C ALA A 270 -11.11 -12.22 -4.81
N LEU A 271 -11.91 -13.28 -4.65
CA LEU A 271 -12.29 -14.17 -5.74
C LEU A 271 -13.12 -13.45 -6.81
N PHE A 272 -14.05 -12.57 -6.43
CA PHE A 272 -14.77 -11.74 -7.40
C PHE A 272 -13.83 -10.84 -8.21
N ASN A 273 -12.87 -10.19 -7.55
CA ASN A 273 -11.91 -9.31 -8.23
C ASN A 273 -10.93 -10.07 -9.12
N CYS A 274 -10.52 -11.29 -8.74
CA CYS A 274 -9.64 -12.13 -9.55
C CYS A 274 -10.39 -12.83 -10.69
N ILE A 275 -11.52 -13.48 -10.41
CA ILE A 275 -12.19 -14.38 -11.39
C ILE A 275 -13.15 -13.60 -12.30
N LEU A 276 -13.97 -12.70 -11.74
CA LEU A 276 -15.02 -12.01 -12.50
C LEU A 276 -14.50 -10.73 -13.12
N LEU A 277 -13.76 -9.93 -12.35
CA LEU A 277 -13.17 -8.67 -12.83
C LEU A 277 -11.72 -8.82 -13.29
N GLY A 278 -11.11 -10.00 -13.15
CA GLY A 278 -9.72 -10.19 -13.48
C GLY A 278 -9.48 -10.78 -14.86
N ARG A 279 -8.24 -11.18 -15.12
CA ARG A 279 -7.84 -11.91 -16.32
C ARG A 279 -7.32 -13.29 -15.96
N LYS A 280 -7.76 -14.28 -16.73
CA LYS A 280 -7.27 -15.66 -16.69
C LYS A 280 -6.02 -15.81 -17.53
N TYR A 281 -5.00 -16.47 -16.97
CA TYR A 281 -3.76 -16.88 -17.62
C TYR A 281 -3.54 -18.38 -17.42
#